data_AF-A0A1V3NIH7-F1
#
_entry.id   AF-A0A1V3NIH7-F1
#
_cell.length_a   1.000
_cell.length_b   1.000
_cell.length_c   1.000
_cell.angle_alpha   90.00
_cell.angle_beta   90.00
_cell.angle_gamma   90.00
#
_symmetry.space_group_name_H-M   'P 1'
#
loop_
_entity.id
_entity.type
_entity.pdbx_description
1 polymer ?
#
loop_
_entity_poly.entity_id
_entity_poly.type
_entity_poly.pdbx_seq_one_letter_code
_entity_poly.pdbx_strand_id
1 'polypeptide(L)'
;MDPRIIEDLTRLAETLSPESVMVVCSDDNPLPGRIADRLPETPLTRLPTLSVRDGMSALKRHELVLVPDALQLLSRDTATHLIASMRDLYSETLYVLLPPDSPEGWAPQDLVALGLECVHHHPTPDGDHLLFRFNLKDYKKTPDWLNPRFWANPEMWGKARW
;
A
#
# COMPACT_ATOMS: atom_id res chain seq x y z
N MET A 1 3.54 -18.62 1.03
CA MET A 1 3.95 -17.55 0.08
C MET A 1 5.11 -18.05 -0.76
N ASP A 2 5.12 -17.78 -2.07
CA ASP A 2 6.20 -18.18 -2.97
C ASP A 2 7.53 -17.50 -2.56
N PRO A 3 8.65 -18.24 -2.39
CA PRO A 3 9.95 -17.67 -2.04
C PRO A 3 10.44 -16.57 -2.98
N ARG A 4 10.06 -16.62 -4.27
CA ARG A 4 10.42 -15.61 -5.27
C ARG A 4 9.73 -14.27 -4.99
N ILE A 5 8.48 -14.32 -4.54
CA ILE A 5 7.74 -13.11 -4.13
C ILE A 5 8.37 -12.52 -2.87
N ILE A 6 8.74 -13.36 -1.89
CA ILE A 6 9.40 -12.90 -0.67
C ILE A 6 10.72 -12.18 -0.99
N GLU A 7 11.55 -12.77 -1.86
CA GLU A 7 12.82 -12.17 -2.29
C GLU A 7 12.61 -10.85 -3.03
N ASP A 8 11.61 -10.77 -3.92
CA ASP A 8 11.31 -9.54 -4.66
C ASP A 8 10.81 -8.42 -3.74
N LEU A 9 9.87 -8.72 -2.83
CA LEU A 9 9.39 -7.75 -1.85
C LEU A 9 10.49 -7.29 -0.89
N THR A 10 11.43 -8.17 -0.55
CA THR A 10 12.61 -7.83 0.25
C THR A 10 13.51 -6.86 -0.50
N ARG A 11 13.82 -7.15 -1.77
CA ARG A 11 14.62 -6.27 -2.63
C ARG A 11 13.93 -4.94 -2.90
N LEU A 12 12.60 -4.94 -3.02
CA LEU A 12 11.80 -3.74 -3.15
C LEU A 12 11.96 -2.84 -1.93
N ALA A 13 11.87 -3.39 -0.71
CA ALA A 13 12.10 -2.64 0.51
C ALA A 13 13.53 -2.06 0.56
N GLU A 14 14.54 -2.87 0.20
CA GLU A 14 15.94 -2.44 0.12
C GLU A 14 16.13 -1.28 -0.89
N THR A 15 15.53 -1.41 -2.08
CA THR A 15 15.63 -0.40 -3.14
C THR A 15 14.97 0.92 -2.75
N LEU A 16 13.84 0.87 -2.06
CA LEU A 16 13.17 2.06 -1.56
C LEU A 16 13.91 2.70 -0.38
N SER A 17 14.67 1.91 0.39
CA SER A 17 15.42 2.36 1.58
C SER A 17 14.59 3.29 2.49
N PRO A 18 13.38 2.88 2.92
CA PRO A 18 12.48 3.73 3.69
C PRO A 18 13.00 3.99 5.10
N GLU A 19 12.60 5.11 5.69
CA GLU A 19 12.90 5.44 7.09
C GLU A 19 12.13 4.56 8.09
N SER A 20 11.03 3.92 7.67
CA SER A 20 10.25 3.01 8.51
C SER A 20 9.43 2.04 7.66
N VAL A 21 9.33 0.78 8.12
CA VAL A 21 8.59 -0.29 7.44
C VAL A 21 7.54 -0.88 8.38
N MET A 22 6.35 -1.12 7.86
CA MET A 22 5.35 -1.98 8.50
C MET A 22 4.98 -3.14 7.58
N VAL A 23 4.88 -4.34 8.14
CA VAL A 23 4.41 -5.52 7.42
C VAL A 23 3.17 -6.07 8.12
N VAL A 24 2.04 -6.06 7.42
CA VAL A 24 0.78 -6.66 7.88
C VAL A 24 0.71 -8.08 7.37
N CYS A 25 1.06 -9.06 8.21
CA CYS A 25 1.23 -10.44 7.78
C CYS A 25 0.88 -11.47 8.86
N SER A 26 0.68 -12.73 8.47
CA SER A 26 0.56 -13.87 9.38
C SER A 26 1.85 -14.12 10.19
N ASP A 27 1.74 -14.80 11.33
CA ASP A 27 2.86 -15.04 12.28
C ASP A 27 4.00 -15.89 11.71
N ASP A 28 3.68 -16.76 10.77
CA ASP A 28 4.60 -17.64 10.07
C ASP A 28 5.20 -17.00 8.81
N ASN A 29 4.80 -15.80 8.43
CA ASN A 29 5.31 -15.14 7.24
C ASN A 29 6.78 -14.72 7.44
N PRO A 30 7.73 -15.18 6.60
CA PRO A 30 9.15 -14.90 6.78
C PRO A 30 9.58 -13.50 6.32
N LEU A 31 8.73 -12.77 5.59
CA LEU A 31 9.06 -11.48 4.98
C LEU A 31 9.58 -10.44 5.98
N PRO A 32 8.99 -10.24 7.19
CA PRO A 32 9.52 -9.32 8.18
C PRO A 32 10.97 -9.62 8.58
N GLY A 33 11.30 -10.91 8.77
CA GLY A 33 12.66 -11.34 9.10
C GLY A 33 13.64 -11.05 7.96
N ARG A 34 13.24 -11.33 6.71
CA ARG A 34 14.07 -11.04 5.53
C ARG A 34 14.35 -9.54 5.37
N ILE A 35 13.37 -8.69 5.63
CA ILE A 35 13.55 -7.24 5.60
C ILE A 35 14.46 -6.79 6.73
N ALA A 36 14.27 -7.28 7.96
CA ALA A 36 15.14 -6.93 9.09
C ALA A 36 16.61 -7.34 8.86
N ASP A 37 16.85 -8.49 8.21
CA ASP A 37 18.21 -8.93 7.86
C ASP A 37 18.89 -7.99 6.84
N ARG A 38 18.12 -7.40 5.92
CA ARG A 38 18.62 -6.50 4.87
C ARG A 38 18.70 -5.05 5.30
N LEU A 39 17.80 -4.62 6.17
CA LEU A 39 17.65 -3.26 6.68
C LEU A 39 17.68 -3.25 8.22
N PRO A 40 18.80 -3.62 8.86
CA PRO A 40 18.87 -3.82 10.31
C PRO A 40 18.63 -2.54 11.12
N GLU A 41 18.94 -1.38 10.55
CA GLU A 41 18.77 -0.08 11.21
C GLU A 41 17.37 0.55 10.97
N THR A 42 16.58 -0.01 10.05
CA THR A 42 15.26 0.53 9.73
C THR A 42 14.21 0.00 10.72
N PRO A 43 13.48 0.88 11.44
CA PRO A 43 12.39 0.48 12.29
C PRO A 43 11.35 -0.38 11.55
N LEU A 44 11.21 -1.63 12.00
CA LEU A 44 10.25 -2.59 11.45
C LEU A 44 9.12 -2.84 12.45
N THR A 45 7.89 -2.57 12.03
CA THR A 45 6.67 -2.91 12.78
C THR A 45 5.99 -4.09 12.12
N ARG A 46 5.67 -5.12 12.91
CA ARG A 46 4.88 -6.25 12.44
C ARG A 46 3.47 -6.15 13.01
N LEU A 47 2.46 -6.21 12.15
CA LEU A 47 1.05 -6.21 12.52
C LEU A 47 0.43 -7.54 12.11
N PRO A 48 -0.05 -8.38 13.04
CA PRO A 48 -0.62 -9.66 12.68
C PRO A 48 -1.93 -9.50 11.90
N THR A 49 -2.04 -10.15 10.74
CA THR A 49 -3.20 -10.00 9.83
C THR A 49 -4.52 -10.34 10.51
N LEU A 50 -4.58 -11.41 11.31
CA LEU A 50 -5.82 -11.87 11.94
C LEU A 50 -6.29 -11.02 13.14
N SER A 51 -5.39 -10.27 13.78
CA SER A 51 -5.71 -9.38 14.92
C SER A 51 -5.50 -7.91 14.57
N VAL A 52 -5.59 -7.58 13.28
CA VAL A 52 -5.28 -6.23 12.77
C VAL A 52 -6.11 -5.14 13.45
N ARG A 53 -7.37 -5.42 13.79
CA ARG A 53 -8.28 -4.47 14.44
C ARG A 53 -7.80 -4.04 15.83
N ASP A 54 -7.14 -4.92 16.56
CA ASP A 54 -6.68 -4.65 17.93
C ASP A 54 -5.41 -3.79 17.92
N GLY A 55 -4.55 -3.99 16.92
CA GLY A 55 -3.26 -3.30 16.82
C GLY A 55 -3.32 -1.90 16.20
N MET A 56 -4.38 -1.56 15.46
CA MET A 56 -4.45 -0.33 14.66
C MET A 56 -4.41 0.98 15.48
N SER A 57 -4.94 0.98 16.70
CA SER A 57 -5.05 2.19 17.53
C SER A 57 -3.69 2.75 17.99
N ALA A 58 -2.67 1.90 18.10
CA ALA A 58 -1.32 2.28 18.52
C ALA A 58 -0.37 2.54 17.34
N LEU A 59 -0.83 2.36 16.10
CA LEU A 59 0.02 2.52 14.92
C LEU A 59 0.33 3.99 14.67
N LYS A 60 1.58 4.22 14.27
CA LYS A 60 2.02 5.47 13.65
C LYS A 60 2.00 5.28 12.13
N ARG A 61 2.15 6.37 11.39
CA ARG A 61 2.38 6.32 9.95
C ARG A 61 3.79 5.81 9.66
N HIS A 62 3.91 4.91 8.68
CA HIS A 62 5.17 4.40 8.16
C HIS A 62 5.40 4.86 6.72
N GLU A 63 6.65 4.95 6.30
CA GLU A 63 6.97 5.32 4.92
C GLU A 63 6.64 4.19 3.95
N LEU A 64 6.91 2.93 4.33
CA LEU A 64 6.57 1.74 3.57
C LEU A 64 5.66 0.80 4.37
N VAL A 65 4.54 0.40 3.78
CA VAL A 65 3.65 -0.64 4.30
C VAL A 65 3.48 -1.76 3.28
N LEU A 66 3.69 -3.00 3.72
CA LEU A 66 3.53 -4.21 2.91
C LEU A 66 2.39 -5.07 3.47
N VAL A 67 1.46 -5.47 2.61
CA VAL A 67 0.28 -6.28 2.97
C VAL A 67 0.20 -7.50 2.04
N PRO A 68 0.98 -8.56 2.31
CA PRO A 68 1.15 -9.64 1.33
C PRO A 68 0.15 -10.79 1.47
N ASP A 69 -0.62 -10.89 2.57
CA ASP A 69 -1.53 -12.02 2.82
C ASP A 69 -2.97 -11.65 3.24
N ALA A 70 -3.27 -10.35 3.45
CA ALA A 70 -4.59 -9.93 3.92
C ALA A 70 -5.74 -10.37 3.01
N LEU A 71 -5.55 -10.32 1.69
CA LEU A 71 -6.57 -10.73 0.70
C LEU A 71 -6.79 -12.25 0.64
N GLN A 72 -5.95 -13.03 1.29
CA GLN A 72 -6.09 -14.48 1.44
C GLN A 72 -6.77 -14.86 2.76
N LEU A 73 -6.57 -14.07 3.82
CA LEU A 73 -6.90 -14.45 5.18
C LEU A 73 -8.12 -13.71 5.76
N LEU A 74 -8.43 -12.51 5.26
CA LEU A 74 -9.48 -11.66 5.80
C LEU A 74 -10.72 -11.69 4.92
N SER A 75 -11.89 -11.51 5.55
CA SER A 75 -13.14 -11.27 4.82
C SER A 75 -13.03 -10.02 3.96
N ARG A 76 -13.81 -9.95 2.88
CA ARG A 76 -13.79 -8.81 1.95
C ARG A 76 -13.96 -7.45 2.64
N ASP A 77 -14.90 -7.34 3.59
CA ASP A 77 -15.13 -6.11 4.37
C ASP A 77 -13.89 -5.71 5.20
N THR A 78 -13.33 -6.67 5.93
CA THR A 78 -12.19 -6.40 6.82
C THR A 78 -10.94 -6.05 6.01
N ALA A 79 -10.68 -6.77 4.91
CA ALA A 79 -9.60 -6.46 3.99
C ALA A 79 -9.76 -5.09 3.32
N THR A 80 -10.98 -4.74 2.90
CA THR A 80 -11.29 -3.43 2.32
C THR A 80 -11.00 -2.30 3.31
N HIS A 81 -11.52 -2.42 4.53
CA HIS A 81 -11.28 -1.45 5.61
C HIS A 81 -9.80 -1.35 5.96
N LEU A 82 -9.09 -2.48 6.00
CA LEU A 82 -7.65 -2.51 6.25
C LEU A 82 -6.89 -1.73 5.18
N ILE A 83 -7.09 -2.05 3.90
CA ILE A 83 -6.37 -1.41 2.79
C ILE A 83 -6.66 0.10 2.77
N ALA A 84 -7.93 0.49 2.91
CA ALA A 84 -8.32 1.91 2.97
C ALA A 84 -7.65 2.63 4.15
N SER A 85 -7.63 2.01 5.32
CA SER A 85 -7.00 2.59 6.51
C SER A 85 -5.49 2.70 6.36
N MET A 86 -4.82 1.67 5.83
CA MET A 86 -3.38 1.71 5.57
C MET A 86 -3.04 2.84 4.59
N ARG A 87 -3.81 2.96 3.50
CA ARG A 87 -3.66 4.01 2.48
C ARG A 87 -3.83 5.41 3.05
N ASP A 88 -4.91 5.63 3.82
CA ASP A 88 -5.31 6.99 4.22
C ASP A 88 -4.58 7.49 5.47
N LEU A 89 -4.26 6.58 6.40
CA LEU A 89 -3.79 6.94 7.74
C LEU A 89 -2.34 6.52 7.99
N TYR A 90 -1.95 5.31 7.59
CA TYR A 90 -0.76 4.64 8.13
C TYR A 90 0.40 4.44 7.15
N SER A 91 0.28 4.87 5.89
CA SER A 91 1.34 4.72 4.89
C SER A 91 1.62 6.00 4.10
N GLU A 92 2.87 6.18 3.68
CA GLU A 92 3.21 7.02 2.52
C GLU A 92 3.19 6.18 1.24
N THR A 93 3.79 4.99 1.29
CA THR A 93 3.77 4.00 0.22
C THR A 93 3.20 2.69 0.74
N LEU A 94 2.22 2.14 0.03
CA LEU A 94 1.54 0.89 0.37
C LEU A 94 1.68 -0.09 -0.78
N TYR A 95 2.05 -1.33 -0.48
CA TYR A 95 1.97 -2.45 -1.42
C TYR A 95 1.02 -3.53 -0.90
N VAL A 96 0.17 -4.04 -1.78
CA VAL A 96 -0.80 -5.10 -1.51
C VAL A 96 -0.63 -6.22 -2.53
N LEU A 97 -0.53 -7.46 -2.06
CA LEU A 97 -0.44 -8.63 -2.94
C LEU A 97 -1.83 -9.25 -3.14
N LEU A 98 -2.23 -9.39 -4.40
CA LEU A 98 -3.43 -10.13 -4.80
C LEU A 98 -3.04 -11.52 -5.28
N PRO A 99 -3.44 -12.61 -4.58
CA PRO A 99 -3.25 -13.97 -5.07
C PRO A 99 -4.18 -14.28 -6.26
N PRO A 100 -3.80 -15.22 -7.16
CA PRO A 100 -4.58 -15.58 -8.35
C PRO A 100 -5.97 -16.12 -8.03
N ASP A 101 -6.12 -16.86 -6.92
CA ASP A 101 -7.38 -17.42 -6.43
C ASP A 101 -7.71 -16.87 -5.03
N SER A 102 -8.07 -15.59 -4.96
CA SER A 102 -8.47 -15.00 -3.68
C SER A 102 -9.80 -15.60 -3.18
N PRO A 103 -9.86 -16.12 -1.94
CA PRO A 103 -11.06 -16.77 -1.39
C PRO A 103 -12.33 -15.91 -1.41
N GLU A 104 -12.18 -14.60 -1.31
CA GLU A 104 -13.27 -13.62 -1.24
C GLU A 104 -13.63 -13.02 -2.61
N GLY A 105 -13.15 -13.64 -3.70
CA GLY A 105 -13.43 -13.23 -5.08
C GLY A 105 -12.88 -11.83 -5.40
N TRP A 106 -11.73 -11.48 -4.83
CA TRP A 106 -11.05 -10.24 -5.18
C TRP A 106 -10.60 -10.27 -6.62
N ALA A 107 -10.92 -9.21 -7.36
CA ALA A 107 -10.47 -9.01 -8.71
C ALA A 107 -9.56 -7.77 -8.81
N PRO A 108 -8.68 -7.69 -9.83
CA PRO A 108 -7.79 -6.53 -10.01
C PRO A 108 -8.49 -5.17 -9.94
N GLN A 109 -9.70 -5.07 -10.50
CA GLN A 109 -10.50 -3.84 -10.51
C GLN A 109 -10.91 -3.36 -9.10
N ASP A 110 -11.02 -4.26 -8.13
CA ASP A 110 -11.38 -3.90 -6.76
C ASP A 110 -10.25 -3.10 -6.10
N LEU A 111 -8.99 -3.46 -6.38
CA LEU A 111 -7.81 -2.77 -5.86
C LEU A 111 -7.61 -1.44 -6.58
N VAL A 112 -7.93 -1.38 -7.87
CA VAL A 112 -8.01 -0.12 -8.62
C VAL A 112 -9.08 0.82 -8.07
N ALA A 113 -10.26 0.30 -7.71
CA ALA A 113 -11.32 1.08 -7.06
C ALA A 113 -10.90 1.61 -5.67
N LEU A 114 -9.98 0.91 -5.00
CA LEU A 114 -9.32 1.37 -3.77
C LEU A 114 -8.18 2.35 -4.04
N GLY A 115 -7.95 2.77 -5.28
CA GLY A 115 -6.94 3.77 -5.64
C GLY A 115 -5.52 3.23 -5.71
N LEU A 116 -5.35 1.91 -5.82
CA LEU A 116 -4.05 1.29 -6.07
C LEU A 116 -3.85 1.05 -7.57
N GLU A 117 -2.60 0.99 -8.00
CA GLU A 117 -2.22 0.63 -9.36
C GLU A 117 -1.46 -0.70 -9.37
N CYS A 118 -1.66 -1.53 -10.39
CA CYS A 118 -0.89 -2.76 -10.55
C CYS A 118 0.51 -2.42 -11.09
N VAL A 119 1.55 -2.82 -10.38
CA VAL A 119 2.95 -2.47 -10.71
C VAL A 119 3.80 -3.68 -11.09
N HIS A 120 3.40 -4.89 -10.70
CA HIS A 120 4.16 -6.08 -11.00
C HIS A 120 3.28 -7.34 -11.04
N HIS A 121 3.68 -8.31 -11.84
CA HIS A 121 3.05 -9.64 -11.96
C HIS A 121 4.10 -10.67 -11.57
N HIS A 122 3.76 -11.56 -10.65
CA HIS A 122 4.58 -12.71 -10.25
C HIS A 122 3.96 -13.99 -10.80
N PRO A 123 4.47 -14.54 -11.91
CA PRO A 123 3.95 -15.77 -12.48
C PRO A 123 4.25 -16.95 -11.57
N THR A 124 3.20 -17.69 -11.20
CA THR A 124 3.32 -18.96 -10.48
C THR A 124 2.59 -20.07 -11.23
N PRO A 125 2.90 -21.35 -10.98
CA PRO A 125 2.20 -22.47 -11.60
C PRO A 125 0.68 -22.43 -11.36
N ASP A 126 0.25 -21.88 -10.22
CA ASP A 126 -1.15 -21.78 -9.80
C ASP A 126 -1.80 -20.45 -10.22
N GLY A 127 -1.13 -19.65 -11.06
CA GLY A 127 -1.59 -18.35 -11.56
C GLY A 127 -0.73 -17.17 -11.11
N ASP A 128 -1.01 -15.99 -11.64
CA ASP A 128 -0.23 -14.79 -11.36
C ASP A 128 -0.63 -14.16 -10.03
N HIS A 129 0.34 -13.91 -9.14
CA HIS A 129 0.13 -12.96 -8.04
C HIS A 129 0.39 -11.56 -8.56
N LEU A 130 -0.53 -10.64 -8.27
CA LEU A 130 -0.42 -9.25 -8.73
C LEU A 130 -0.04 -8.35 -7.57
N LEU A 131 1.00 -7.54 -7.77
CA LEU A 131 1.46 -6.57 -6.80
C LEU A 131 0.86 -5.20 -7.14
N PHE A 132 0.10 -4.67 -6.19
CA PHE A 132 -0.53 -3.36 -6.28
C PHE A 132 0.16 -2.37 -5.38
N ARG A 133 0.20 -1.11 -5.82
CA ARG A 133 0.86 0.00 -5.12
C ARG A 133 -0.08 1.18 -4.94
N PHE A 134 0.06 1.86 -3.81
CA PHE A 134 -0.33 3.26 -3.65
C PHE A 134 0.89 4.06 -3.16
N ASN A 135 1.06 5.29 -3.64
CA ASN A 135 2.10 6.20 -3.17
C ASN A 135 1.55 7.62 -3.03
N LEU A 136 1.59 8.17 -1.83
CA LEU A 136 1.09 9.49 -1.49
C LEU A 136 1.81 10.62 -2.24
N LYS A 137 3.12 10.47 -2.51
CA LYS A 137 3.95 11.47 -3.18
C LYS A 137 3.57 11.66 -4.65
N ASP A 138 3.12 10.58 -5.31
CA ASP A 138 2.73 10.59 -6.72
C ASP A 138 1.20 10.63 -6.94
N TYR A 139 0.42 10.57 -5.86
CA TYR A 139 -1.05 10.45 -5.92
C TYR A 139 -1.75 11.68 -6.51
N LYS A 140 -1.19 12.89 -6.30
CA LYS A 140 -1.68 14.12 -6.93
C LYS A 140 -0.52 14.87 -7.56
N LYS A 141 -0.32 14.69 -8.86
CA LYS A 141 0.37 15.72 -9.66
C LYS A 141 -0.46 16.99 -9.55
N THR A 142 0.13 18.05 -8.99
CA THR A 142 -0.49 19.38 -8.97
C THR A 142 -0.90 19.72 -10.40
N PRO A 143 -2.20 19.80 -10.71
CA PRO A 143 -2.61 20.10 -12.06
C PRO A 143 -2.24 21.54 -12.39
N ASP A 144 -1.82 21.81 -13.62
CA ASP A 144 -1.43 23.17 -14.04
C ASP A 144 -2.54 24.22 -13.83
N TRP A 145 -3.80 23.79 -13.78
CA TRP A 145 -4.96 24.64 -13.53
C TRP A 145 -5.09 25.10 -12.08
N LEU A 146 -4.37 24.48 -11.13
CA LEU A 146 -4.30 24.89 -9.73
C LEU A 146 -3.18 25.93 -9.51
N ASN A 147 -2.98 26.84 -10.46
CA ASN A 147 -2.08 27.98 -10.32
C ASN A 147 -2.88 29.31 -10.34
N PRO A 148 -2.33 30.40 -9.76
CA PRO A 148 -2.93 31.74 -9.80
C PRO A 148 -3.26 32.26 -11.22
N ARG A 149 -2.62 31.70 -12.26
CA ARG A 149 -2.81 32.09 -13.66
C ARG A 149 -4.13 31.58 -14.26
N PHE A 150 -4.71 30.52 -13.70
CA PHE A 150 -5.94 29.89 -14.21
C PHE A 150 -7.09 29.80 -13.19
N TRP A 151 -6.80 29.81 -11.87
CA TRP A 151 -7.83 29.61 -10.84
C TRP A 151 -8.46 30.90 -10.28
N ALA A 152 -7.91 32.04 -10.67
CA ALA A 152 -8.39 33.37 -10.35
C ALA A 152 -8.27 34.17 -11.63
N ASN A 153 -9.35 34.73 -12.17
CA ASN A 153 -9.25 35.73 -13.24
C ASN A 153 -8.73 37.03 -12.59
N PRO A 154 -7.40 37.29 -12.54
CA PRO A 154 -6.84 38.34 -11.69
C PRO A 154 -7.24 39.71 -12.24
N GLU A 155 -7.54 39.76 -13.53
CA GLU A 155 -7.96 40.94 -14.26
C GLU A 155 -9.34 41.44 -13.85
N MET A 156 -10.16 40.57 -13.25
CA MET A 156 -11.51 40.89 -12.76
C MET A 156 -11.56 41.21 -11.27
N TRP A 157 -10.43 41.10 -10.55
CA TRP A 157 -10.36 41.39 -9.12
C TRP A 157 -10.72 42.85 -8.85
N GLY A 158 -11.88 43.10 -8.25
CA GLY A 158 -12.39 44.44 -7.96
C GLY A 158 -13.17 45.15 -9.08
N LYS A 159 -13.41 44.50 -10.23
CA LYS A 159 -14.13 45.12 -11.37
C LYS A 159 -15.63 44.80 -11.43
N ALA A 160 -16.06 43.67 -10.87
CA ALA A 160 -17.47 43.34 -10.72
C ALA A 160 -17.74 42.99 -9.26
N ARG A 161 -18.63 43.75 -8.63
CA ARG A 161 -19.25 43.45 -7.34
C ARG A 161 -20.73 43.24 -7.62
N TRP A 162 -21.28 42.13 -7.14
CA TRP A 162 -22.72 41.93 -7.06
C TRP A 162 -23.29 42.70 -5.86
#